data_AF-A0A4T0X3E5-F1
#
_entry.id   AF-A0A4T0X3E5-F1
#
_cell.length_a   1.000
_cell.length_b   1.000
_cell.length_c   1.000
_cell.angle_alpha   90.00
_cell.angle_beta   90.00
_cell.angle_gamma   90.00
#
_symmetry.space_group_name_H-M   'P 1'
#
loop_
_entity.id
_entity.type
_entity.pdbx_description
1 polymer ?
#
loop_
_entity_poly.entity_id
_entity_poly.type
_entity_poly.pdbx_seq_one_letter_code
_entity_poly.pdbx_strand_id
1 'polypeptide(L)'
;MAMKFQPATHPYFADCPPPIPSPGNNAWLGDVLSSDAPDDKTITGGFYKQGPGEPLVFTYEYDELKVCIDVKGKFTVSDSEGNSYTVTPGCTLFFPKDSTITFKVEGTDEVPESEAYALNFFVGLRKPL
;
A
#
# COMPACT_ATOMS: atom_id res chain seq x y z
N MET A 1 -2.93 -10.04 -26.95
CA MET A 1 -1.91 -10.07 -25.88
C MET A 1 -2.07 -11.35 -25.07
N ALA A 2 -0.99 -11.85 -24.48
CA ALA A 2 -1.01 -13.01 -23.59
C ALA A 2 -1.28 -12.59 -22.13
N MET A 3 -1.84 -13.51 -21.34
CA MET A 3 -2.02 -13.32 -19.89
C MET A 3 -0.66 -13.18 -19.20
N LYS A 4 -0.52 -12.20 -18.30
CA LYS A 4 0.64 -12.09 -17.40
C LYS A 4 0.31 -12.81 -16.09
N PHE A 5 1.21 -13.66 -15.61
CA PHE A 5 1.04 -14.43 -14.37
C PHE A 5 2.29 -14.30 -13.52
N GLN A 6 2.11 -13.93 -12.25
CA GLN A 6 3.18 -13.89 -11.26
C GLN A 6 2.84 -14.85 -10.11
N PRO A 7 3.64 -15.90 -9.86
CA PRO A 7 3.35 -16.89 -8.83
C PRO A 7 3.59 -16.33 -7.43
N ALA A 8 2.80 -16.80 -6.45
CA ALA A 8 2.89 -16.39 -5.05
C ALA A 8 4.23 -16.78 -4.36
N THR A 9 4.99 -17.71 -4.93
CA THR A 9 6.30 -18.13 -4.41
C THR A 9 7.41 -17.11 -4.66
N HIS A 10 7.16 -16.08 -5.49
CA HIS A 10 8.03 -14.93 -5.59
C HIS A 10 7.73 -14.04 -4.38
N PRO A 11 8.58 -14.03 -3.33
CA PRO A 11 8.20 -13.39 -2.10
C PRO A 11 8.42 -11.90 -2.29
N TYR A 12 7.35 -11.14 -2.50
CA TYR A 12 7.43 -9.69 -2.74
C TYR A 12 8.17 -8.92 -1.64
N PHE A 13 8.25 -9.49 -0.44
CA PHE A 13 9.06 -8.95 0.67
C PHE A 13 10.41 -9.62 0.87
N ALA A 14 10.71 -10.76 0.21
CA ALA A 14 12.05 -11.33 0.27
C ALA A 14 13.06 -10.51 -0.54
N ASP A 15 12.61 -9.86 -1.62
CA ASP A 15 13.44 -8.91 -2.37
C ASP A 15 13.43 -7.50 -1.73
N CYS A 16 12.72 -7.34 -0.60
CA CYS A 16 12.64 -6.16 0.27
C CYS A 16 12.96 -4.84 -0.45
N PRO A 17 12.01 -4.29 -1.26
CA PRO A 17 12.24 -3.04 -1.95
C PRO A 17 12.67 -1.95 -0.94
N PRO A 18 13.45 -0.96 -1.35
CA PRO A 18 13.83 0.12 -0.45
C PRO A 18 12.57 0.78 0.14
N PRO A 19 12.60 1.20 1.41
CA PRO A 19 11.46 1.87 2.00
C PRO A 19 11.15 3.16 1.24
N ILE A 20 9.87 3.51 1.16
CA ILE A 20 9.41 4.80 0.68
C ILE A 20 10.05 5.87 1.58
N PRO A 21 10.82 6.82 1.02
CA PRO A 21 11.44 7.87 1.79
C PRO A 21 10.39 8.65 2.58
N SER A 22 10.47 8.53 3.90
CA SER A 22 9.51 9.10 4.84
C SER A 22 10.18 9.21 6.21
N PRO A 23 9.65 10.01 7.15
CA PRO A 23 10.21 10.09 8.50
C PRO A 23 10.34 8.71 9.17
N GLY A 24 9.39 7.79 8.91
CA GLY A 24 9.39 6.45 9.47
C GLY A 24 10.25 5.43 8.72
N ASN A 25 10.47 5.58 7.41
CA ASN A 25 11.10 4.57 6.54
C ASN A 25 10.54 3.15 6.77
N ASN A 26 9.26 3.07 7.11
CA ASN A 26 8.53 1.88 7.53
C ASN A 26 7.41 1.52 6.54
N ALA A 27 7.47 2.06 5.33
CA ALA A 27 6.52 1.80 4.27
C ALA A 27 7.26 1.24 3.06
N TRP A 28 6.72 0.21 2.44
CA TRP A 28 7.33 -0.47 1.29
C TRP A 28 6.30 -0.66 0.20
N LEU A 29 6.71 -0.45 -1.05
CA LEU A 29 5.89 -0.67 -2.23
C LEU A 29 6.69 -1.43 -3.26
N GLY A 30 6.11 -2.52 -3.78
CA GLY A 30 6.70 -3.34 -4.82
C GLY A 30 5.71 -3.60 -5.94
N ASP A 31 6.09 -3.23 -7.15
CA ASP A 31 5.29 -3.48 -8.35
C ASP A 31 5.41 -4.94 -8.79
N VAL A 32 4.33 -5.45 -9.37
CA VAL A 32 4.19 -6.89 -9.64
C VAL A 32 3.80 -7.14 -11.08
N LEU A 33 2.75 -6.47 -11.54
CA LEU A 33 2.24 -6.57 -12.90
C LEU A 33 1.87 -5.18 -13.38
N SER A 34 2.24 -4.87 -14.62
CA SER A 34 1.78 -3.66 -15.30
C SER A 34 1.09 -4.02 -16.61
N SER A 35 0.11 -3.22 -17.05
CA SER A 35 -0.44 -3.36 -18.40
C SER A 35 0.60 -3.02 -19.47
N ASP A 36 0.33 -3.46 -20.70
CA ASP A 36 1.09 -3.03 -21.88
C ASP A 36 0.29 -1.91 -22.57
N ALA A 37 0.30 -0.73 -21.95
CA ALA A 37 -0.42 0.45 -22.39
C ALA A 37 0.56 1.64 -22.48
N PRO A 38 0.21 2.70 -23.22
CA PRO A 38 0.94 3.96 -23.15
C PRO A 38 1.02 4.49 -21.72
N ASP A 39 2.09 5.23 -21.43
CA ASP A 39 2.43 5.74 -20.10
C ASP A 39 1.30 6.42 -19.32
N ASP A 40 0.44 7.18 -20.00
CA ASP A 40 -0.71 7.90 -19.42
C ASP A 40 -1.91 6.99 -19.13
N LYS A 41 -1.83 5.72 -19.54
CA LYS A 41 -2.88 4.69 -19.43
C LYS A 41 -2.39 3.40 -18.78
N THR A 42 -1.14 3.38 -18.33
CA THR A 42 -0.54 2.23 -17.67
C THR A 42 -1.19 2.02 -16.32
N ILE A 43 -1.68 0.81 -16.08
CA ILE A 43 -2.06 0.36 -14.75
C ILE A 43 -0.96 -0.54 -14.21
N THR A 44 -0.51 -0.23 -13.00
CA THR A 44 0.49 -1.03 -12.28
C THR A 44 -0.13 -1.50 -10.99
N GLY A 45 -0.08 -2.80 -10.76
CA GLY A 45 -0.52 -3.43 -9.52
C GLY A 45 0.63 -4.08 -8.78
N GLY A 46 0.51 -4.12 -7.45
CA GLY A 46 1.49 -4.74 -6.60
C GLY A 46 1.15 -4.71 -5.12
N PHE A 47 2.16 -4.86 -4.26
CA PHE A 47 1.95 -4.91 -2.81
C PHE A 47 2.52 -3.69 -2.12
N TYR A 48 1.74 -3.17 -1.17
CA TYR A 48 2.13 -2.13 -0.23
C TYR A 48 2.10 -2.69 1.18
N LYS A 49 3.18 -2.52 1.93
CA LYS A 49 3.24 -2.83 3.35
C LYS A 49 3.51 -1.58 4.16
N GLN A 50 2.71 -1.39 5.20
CA GLN A 50 2.97 -0.40 6.23
C GLN A 50 3.41 -1.12 7.50
N GLY A 51 4.55 -0.71 8.04
CA GLY A 51 5.03 -1.10 9.36
C GLY A 51 4.63 -0.09 10.44
N PRO A 52 4.95 -0.42 11.69
CA PRO A 52 4.64 0.40 12.86
C PRO A 52 5.53 1.66 12.92
N GLY A 53 5.15 2.62 13.77
CA GLY A 53 5.93 3.86 13.98
C GLY A 53 5.35 5.09 13.29
N GLU A 54 6.22 5.98 12.79
CA GLU A 54 5.79 7.24 12.18
C GLU A 54 4.84 6.99 11.00
N PRO A 55 3.70 7.70 10.91
CA PRO A 55 2.76 7.53 9.80
C PRO A 55 3.38 7.91 8.46
N LEU A 56 3.03 7.17 7.40
CA LEU A 56 3.28 7.62 6.04
C LEU A 56 2.20 8.63 5.66
N VAL A 57 2.60 9.86 5.34
CA VAL A 57 1.74 10.85 4.69
C VAL A 57 2.13 10.90 3.22
N PHE A 58 1.18 10.65 2.33
CA PHE A 58 1.43 10.56 0.89
C PHE A 58 0.37 11.32 0.10
N THR A 59 0.80 12.20 -0.80
CA THR A 59 -0.07 12.90 -1.76
C THR A 59 -0.05 12.14 -3.08
N TYR A 60 -1.22 11.68 -3.51
CA TYR A 60 -1.39 10.89 -4.71
C TYR A 60 -1.32 11.74 -5.98
N GLU A 61 -0.43 11.39 -6.92
CA GLU A 61 -0.36 12.05 -8.24
C GLU A 61 -1.25 11.37 -9.31
N TYR A 62 -1.93 10.29 -8.92
CA TYR A 62 -2.74 9.42 -9.77
C TYR A 62 -3.83 8.71 -8.94
N ASP A 63 -4.84 8.16 -9.61
CA ASP A 63 -5.88 7.36 -8.97
C ASP A 63 -5.35 5.96 -8.60
N GLU A 64 -5.58 5.54 -7.35
CA GLU A 64 -5.18 4.23 -6.85
C GLU A 64 -6.31 3.54 -6.10
N LEU A 65 -6.45 2.23 -6.32
CA LEU A 65 -7.35 1.36 -5.58
C LEU A 65 -6.51 0.37 -4.78
N LYS A 66 -6.85 0.16 -3.50
CA LYS A 66 -6.26 -0.88 -2.66
C LYS A 66 -7.31 -1.85 -2.13
N VAL A 67 -6.89 -3.09 -1.92
CA VAL A 67 -7.57 -4.04 -1.04
C VAL A 67 -6.62 -4.42 0.09
N CYS A 68 -7.12 -4.34 1.32
CA CYS A 68 -6.38 -4.77 2.50
C CYS A 68 -6.38 -6.30 2.55
N ILE A 69 -5.20 -6.90 2.53
CA ILE A 69 -5.03 -8.36 2.50
C ILE A 69 -4.85 -8.91 3.91
N ASP A 70 -4.06 -8.21 4.74
CA ASP A 70 -3.72 -8.69 6.07
C ASP A 70 -3.39 -7.51 7.00
N VAL A 71 -3.71 -7.65 8.28
CA VAL A 71 -3.40 -6.68 9.33
C VAL A 71 -3.03 -7.43 10.59
N LYS A 72 -1.84 -7.14 11.11
CA LYS A 72 -1.42 -7.52 12.45
C LYS A 72 -1.29 -6.24 13.28
N GLY A 73 -2.09 -6.11 14.34
CA GLY A 73 -2.23 -4.85 15.09
C GLY A 73 -3.41 -4.02 14.59
N LYS A 74 -3.28 -2.68 14.59
CA LYS A 74 -4.33 -1.75 14.15
C LYS A 74 -3.85 -0.92 12.97
N PHE A 75 -4.57 -0.98 11.85
CA PHE A 75 -4.31 -0.16 10.66
C PHE A 75 -5.35 0.94 10.55
N THR A 76 -4.91 2.20 10.56
CA THR A 76 -5.75 3.39 10.38
C THR A 76 -5.36 4.10 9.11
N VAL A 77 -6.35 4.47 8.30
CA VAL A 77 -6.20 5.28 7.09
C VAL A 77 -7.07 6.51 7.22
N SER A 78 -6.49 7.68 6.98
CA SER A 78 -7.19 8.97 7.09
C SER A 78 -6.82 9.91 5.95
N ASP A 79 -7.68 10.89 5.68
CA ASP A 79 -7.46 11.89 4.64
C ASP A 79 -7.40 13.32 5.21
N SER A 80 -7.06 14.28 4.36
CA SER A 80 -7.02 15.70 4.70
C SER A 80 -8.39 16.35 4.92
N GLU A 81 -9.49 15.65 4.62
CA GLU A 81 -10.86 16.13 4.84
C GLU A 81 -11.39 15.75 6.23
N GLY A 82 -10.63 14.97 6.99
CA GLY A 82 -10.95 14.54 8.35
C GLY A 82 -11.63 13.18 8.43
N ASN A 83 -11.75 12.45 7.31
CA ASN A 83 -12.22 11.07 7.36
C ASN A 83 -11.11 10.17 7.92
N SER A 84 -11.50 9.19 8.73
CA SER A 84 -10.56 8.25 9.35
C SER A 84 -11.24 6.90 9.56
N TYR A 85 -10.60 5.85 9.06
CA TYR A 85 -11.14 4.49 9.07
C TYR A 85 -10.14 3.53 9.70
N THR A 86 -10.64 2.61 10.53
CA THR A 86 -9.88 1.41 10.91
C THR A 86 -10.10 0.38 9.81
N VAL A 87 -9.02 0.01 9.13
CA VAL A 87 -9.04 -0.86 7.95
C VAL A 87 -8.73 -2.29 8.38
N THR A 88 -9.56 -3.24 7.94
CA THR A 88 -9.41 -4.68 8.22
C THR A 88 -9.28 -5.47 6.92
N PRO A 89 -8.81 -6.73 6.96
CA PRO A 89 -8.74 -7.58 5.78
C PRO A 89 -10.07 -7.62 5.00
N GLY A 90 -9.99 -7.48 3.68
CA GLY A 90 -11.13 -7.39 2.77
C GLY A 90 -11.67 -5.97 2.54
N CYS A 91 -11.29 -4.98 3.35
CA CYS A 91 -11.63 -3.58 3.07
C CYS A 91 -10.99 -3.12 1.76
N THR A 92 -11.73 -2.31 1.00
CA THR A 92 -11.24 -1.67 -0.22
C THR A 92 -11.14 -0.16 0.00
N LEU A 93 -10.16 0.46 -0.63
CA LEU A 93 -9.85 1.87 -0.50
C LEU A 93 -9.63 2.45 -1.90
N PHE A 94 -10.17 3.64 -2.15
CA PHE A 94 -9.92 4.40 -3.36
C PHE A 94 -9.32 5.74 -2.98
N PHE A 95 -8.18 6.06 -3.58
CA PHE A 95 -7.45 7.30 -3.36
C PHE A 95 -7.48 8.09 -4.67
N PRO A 96 -8.28 9.16 -4.75
CA PRO A 96 -8.31 9.98 -5.94
C PRO A 96 -6.98 10.72 -6.07
N LYS A 97 -6.61 11.02 -7.31
CA LYS A 97 -5.53 11.96 -7.61
C LYS A 97 -5.71 13.27 -6.81
N ASP A 98 -4.60 13.82 -6.37
CA ASP A 98 -4.45 15.02 -5.54
C ASP A 98 -4.94 14.87 -4.08
N SER A 99 -5.40 13.68 -3.68
CA SER A 99 -5.70 13.38 -2.26
C SER A 99 -4.42 13.16 -1.44
N THR A 100 -4.42 13.65 -0.21
CA THR A 100 -3.36 13.37 0.76
C THR A 100 -3.88 12.39 1.79
N ILE A 101 -3.23 11.23 1.86
CA ILE A 101 -3.64 10.10 2.69
C ILE A 101 -2.56 9.82 3.73
N THR A 102 -2.98 9.59 4.97
CA THR A 102 -2.12 9.18 6.07
C THR A 102 -2.37 7.71 6.42
N PHE A 103 -1.32 6.91 6.40
CA PHE A 103 -1.31 5.50 6.75
C PHE A 103 -0.59 5.31 8.08
N LYS A 104 -1.27 4.72 9.06
CA LYS A 104 -0.71 4.47 10.39
C LYS A 104 -0.98 3.03 10.82
N VAL A 105 0.08 2.35 11.25
CA VAL A 105 -0.04 1.04 11.91
C VAL A 105 0.47 1.17 13.33
N GLU A 106 -0.24 0.57 14.26
CA GLU A 106 0.10 0.52 15.68
C GLU A 106 -0.09 -0.91 16.21
N GLY A 107 0.62 -1.23 17.28
CA GLY A 107 0.36 -2.40 18.12
C GLY A 107 -0.99 -2.32 18.81
N THR A 108 -1.35 -3.41 19.46
CA THR A 108 -2.52 -3.55 20.33
C THR A 108 -2.10 -4.27 21.60
N ASP A 109 -3.02 -4.47 22.55
CA ASP A 109 -2.72 -5.22 23.77
C ASP A 109 -2.28 -6.68 23.47
N GLU A 110 -2.71 -7.23 22.35
CA GLU A 110 -2.41 -8.61 21.91
C GLU A 110 -1.22 -8.68 20.94
N VAL A 111 -0.89 -7.57 20.27
CA VAL A 111 0.12 -7.51 19.22
C VAL A 111 1.14 -6.43 19.57
N PRO A 112 2.39 -6.78 19.93
CA PRO A 112 3.39 -5.78 20.23
C PRO A 112 3.70 -4.92 18.99
N GLU A 113 4.00 -3.63 19.22
CA GLU A 113 4.29 -2.64 18.17
C GLU A 113 5.30 -3.17 17.14
N SER A 114 6.38 -3.82 17.60
CA SER A 114 7.45 -4.36 16.74
C SER A 114 7.00 -5.45 15.77
N GLU A 115 5.83 -6.04 15.99
CA GLU A 115 5.26 -7.08 15.13
C GLU A 115 4.08 -6.60 14.29
N ALA A 116 3.63 -5.35 14.48
CA ALA A 116 2.47 -4.83 13.79
C ALA A 116 2.79 -4.51 12.32
N TYR A 117 1.82 -4.75 11.43
CA TYR A 117 1.90 -4.36 10.02
C TYR A 117 0.51 -4.34 9.38
N ALA A 118 0.41 -3.69 8.23
CA ALA A 118 -0.69 -3.85 7.28
C ALA A 118 -0.14 -4.21 5.90
N LEU A 119 -0.79 -5.14 5.21
CA LEU A 119 -0.47 -5.57 3.85
C LEU A 119 -1.65 -5.30 2.94
N ASN A 120 -1.38 -4.62 1.82
CA ASN A 120 -2.39 -4.25 0.84
C ASN A 120 -1.93 -4.66 -0.56
N PHE A 121 -2.87 -5.05 -1.41
CA PHE A 121 -2.65 -5.10 -2.85
C PHE A 121 -3.20 -3.81 -3.46
N PHE A 122 -2.40 -3.11 -4.26
CA PHE A 122 -2.78 -1.87 -4.92
C PHE A 122 -2.86 -2.06 -6.44
N VAL A 123 -3.63 -1.21 -7.10
CA VAL A 123 -3.60 -0.96 -8.54
C VAL A 123 -3.72 0.54 -8.74
N GLY A 124 -2.74 1.14 -9.42
CA GLY A 124 -2.71 2.58 -9.70
C GLY A 124 -2.50 2.88 -11.17
N LEU A 125 -3.00 4.04 -11.61
CA LEU A 125 -2.75 4.59 -12.94
C LEU A 125 -1.37 5.26 -12.99
N ARG A 126 -0.31 4.45 -13.02
CA ARG A 126 1.06 4.92 -12.98
C ARG A 126 2.00 4.00 -13.73
N LYS A 127 3.22 4.50 -13.95
CA LYS A 127 4.34 3.70 -14.43
C LYS A 127 4.88 2.79 -13.32
N PRO A 128 5.45 1.63 -13.69
CA PRO A 128 6.25 0.86 -12.75
C PRO A 128 7.45 1.67 -12.23
N LEU A 129 7.87 1.42 -10.98
CA LEU A 129 9.03 1.99 -10.30
C LEU A 129 10.34 1.67 -11.03
#